data_AF-A0A8T0DXU0-F1
#
_entry.id   AF-A0A8T0DXU0-F1
#
_cell.length_a   1.000
_cell.length_b   1.000
_cell.length_c   1.000
_cell.angle_alpha   90.00
_cell.angle_beta   90.00
_cell.angle_gamma   90.00
#
_symmetry.space_group_name_H-M   'P 1'
#
loop_
_entity.id
_entity.type
_entity.pdbx_description
1 polymer ?
#
loop_
_entity_poly.entity_id
_entity_poly.type
_entity_poly.pdbx_seq_one_letter_code
_entity_poly.pdbx_strand_id
1 'polypeptide(L)'
;MEITEPAICTAYNIIRIIGNILCFLIVCFGAALSGTSTYVLVMQEYMAEVFGRYLFYGSLYTILGCGIFTVLIGFVGFYEFTHENRFTAILTAVGISCLVLVVFIVGIILFQFPRTMRTNVLNAMTKSLPDYGQNSPVTKAWDNMQSFLRCCAIRNLGWEDYKKTEWFKQTNTDVHDKDSSILFVTNPFYQSVPVSCCVTLIDSITGYPTTQYRDQQRCQHWEYGPPLYTSGPHNDALYYRGCFNTLVDYMMLHSKHLFTICLALCFFLVITFVVLITGKLIKPVRRRKKRI
;
A
#
# COMPACT_ATOMS: atom_id res chain seq x y z
N MET A 1 -6.50 0.93 62.48
CA MET A 1 -6.00 0.22 61.28
C MET A 1 -6.33 1.13 60.12
N GLU A 2 -5.44 2.07 59.84
CA GLU A 2 -5.64 3.10 58.83
C GLU A 2 -5.25 2.48 57.48
N ILE A 3 -6.25 2.10 56.69
CA ILE A 3 -6.07 1.62 55.34
C ILE A 3 -5.71 2.86 54.51
N THR A 4 -4.42 3.15 54.42
CA THR A 4 -3.90 4.15 53.49
C THR A 4 -4.06 3.57 52.08
N GLU A 5 -5.06 4.05 51.35
CA GLU A 5 -5.14 3.82 49.91
C GLU A 5 -3.80 4.23 49.28
N PRO A 6 -3.15 3.38 48.47
CA PRO A 6 -1.90 3.74 47.84
C PRO A 6 -2.16 4.93 46.93
N ALA A 7 -1.54 6.07 47.23
CA ALA A 7 -1.71 7.29 46.45
C ALA A 7 -1.48 7.01 44.96
N ILE A 8 -2.56 7.02 44.19
CA ILE A 8 -2.57 6.81 42.74
C ILE A 8 -1.64 7.82 42.06
N CYS A 9 -1.53 9.03 42.63
CA CYS A 9 -0.71 10.15 42.15
C CYS A 9 0.71 10.19 42.73
N THR A 10 1.47 9.09 42.68
CA THR A 10 2.94 9.22 42.76
C THR A 10 3.51 9.36 41.35
N ALA A 11 4.51 10.24 41.15
CA ALA A 11 5.16 10.43 39.84
C ALA A 11 5.66 9.11 39.22
N TYR A 12 5.99 8.13 40.07
CA TYR A 12 6.35 6.78 39.66
C TYR A 12 5.19 6.00 39.00
N ASN A 13 3.99 6.03 39.60
CA ASN A 13 2.81 5.34 39.06
C ASN A 13 2.35 5.98 37.75
N ILE A 14 2.45 7.31 37.62
CA ILE A 14 2.13 8.03 36.38
C ILE A 14 3.04 7.60 35.23
N ILE A 15 4.36 7.58 35.43
CA ILE A 15 5.32 7.14 34.41
C ILE A 15 5.05 5.70 33.97
N ARG A 16 4.74 4.82 34.91
CA ARG A 16 4.40 3.42 34.63
C ARG A 16 3.14 3.28 33.78
N ILE A 17 2.05 3.99 34.13
CA ILE A 17 0.79 3.94 33.39
C ILE A 17 0.99 4.50 31.98
N ILE A 18 1.65 5.66 31.85
CA ILE A 18 1.94 6.28 30.55
C ILE A 18 2.79 5.33 29.69
N GLY A 19 3.88 4.79 30.24
CA GLY A 19 4.74 3.86 29.52
C GLY A 19 4.01 2.61 29.03
N ASN A 20 3.17 2.01 29.89
CA ASN A 20 2.34 0.87 29.51
C ASN A 20 1.35 1.20 28.39
N ILE A 21 0.69 2.37 28.44
CA ILE A 21 -0.22 2.82 27.38
C ILE A 21 0.54 3.00 26.06
N LEU A 22 1.71 3.65 26.10
CA LEU A 22 2.53 3.86 24.90
C LEU A 22 2.98 2.53 24.30
N CYS A 23 3.46 1.59 25.11
CA CYS A 23 3.85 0.26 24.65
C CYS A 23 2.66 -0.54 24.10
N PHE A 24 1.48 -0.42 24.70
CA PHE A 24 0.27 -1.06 24.20
C PHE A 24 -0.10 -0.54 22.79
N LEU A 25 -0.01 0.77 22.55
CA LEU A 25 -0.23 1.36 21.23
C LEU A 25 0.79 0.84 20.20
N ILE A 26 2.07 0.65 20.59
CA ILE A 26 3.10 0.04 19.74
C ILE A 26 2.73 -1.40 19.37
N VAL A 27 2.25 -2.19 20.33
CA VAL A 27 1.78 -3.57 20.07
C VAL A 27 0.62 -3.59 19.10
N CYS A 28 -0.41 -2.75 19.32
CA CYS A 28 -1.56 -2.67 18.43
C CYS A 28 -1.14 -2.27 17.00
N PHE A 29 -0.24 -1.30 16.87
CA PHE A 29 0.27 -0.87 15.56
C PHE A 29 1.07 -1.99 14.86
N GLY A 30 1.98 -2.65 15.58
CA GLY A 30 2.74 -3.79 15.05
C GLY A 30 1.83 -4.94 14.61
N ALA A 31 0.81 -5.26 15.40
CA ALA A 31 -0.16 -6.31 15.07
C ALA A 31 -0.98 -5.95 13.82
N ALA A 32 -1.39 -4.68 13.69
CA ALA A 32 -2.07 -4.20 12.48
C ALA A 32 -1.17 -4.30 11.24
N LEU A 33 0.11 -3.94 11.33
CA LEU A 33 1.08 -4.09 10.24
C LEU A 33 1.28 -5.56 9.84
N SER A 34 1.45 -6.46 10.80
CA SER A 34 1.61 -7.89 10.51
C SER A 34 0.34 -8.50 9.92
N GLY A 35 -0.83 -8.15 10.46
CA GLY A 35 -2.12 -8.62 9.98
C GLY A 35 -2.40 -8.15 8.55
N THR A 36 -2.22 -6.86 8.26
CA THR A 36 -2.39 -6.30 6.91
C THR A 36 -1.41 -6.90 5.91
N SER A 37 -0.14 -7.07 6.28
CA SER A 37 0.87 -7.69 5.39
C SER A 37 0.52 -9.14 5.06
N THR A 38 0.09 -9.91 6.06
CA THR A 38 -0.34 -11.31 5.87
C THR A 38 -1.59 -11.38 5.00
N TYR A 39 -2.56 -10.49 5.23
CA TYR A 39 -3.77 -10.40 4.41
C TYR A 39 -3.44 -10.16 2.93
N VAL A 40 -2.56 -9.19 2.62
CA VAL A 40 -2.16 -8.89 1.24
C VAL A 40 -1.42 -10.07 0.60
N LEU A 41 -0.50 -10.71 1.35
CA LEU A 41 0.23 -11.90 0.87
C LEU A 41 -0.70 -13.05 0.48
N VAL A 42 -1.77 -13.29 1.24
CA VAL A 42 -2.69 -14.41 1.00
C VAL A 42 -3.78 -14.08 -0.01
N MET A 43 -4.35 -12.88 0.07
CA MET A 43 -5.57 -12.53 -0.68
C MET A 43 -5.30 -11.73 -1.96
N GLN A 44 -4.12 -11.14 -2.11
CA GLN A 44 -3.80 -10.20 -3.20
C GLN A 44 -2.47 -10.50 -3.91
N GLU A 45 -2.05 -11.77 -3.93
CA GLU A 45 -0.79 -12.20 -4.55
C GLU A 45 -0.63 -11.81 -6.03
N TYR A 46 -1.75 -11.70 -6.77
CA TYR A 46 -1.76 -11.38 -8.20
C TYR A 46 -1.17 -9.98 -8.50
N MET A 47 -1.18 -9.06 -7.53
CA MET A 47 -0.59 -7.73 -7.68
C MET A 47 0.91 -7.78 -7.97
N ALA A 48 1.59 -8.88 -7.61
CA ALA A 48 3.00 -9.08 -7.86
C ALA A 48 3.39 -9.05 -9.36
N GLU A 49 2.47 -9.37 -10.27
CA GLU A 49 2.73 -9.36 -11.72
C GLU A 49 2.90 -7.95 -12.28
N VAL A 50 2.14 -6.99 -11.77
CA VAL A 50 2.16 -5.59 -12.25
C VAL A 50 3.29 -4.80 -11.61
N PHE A 51 3.51 -4.96 -10.30
CA PHE A 51 4.56 -4.24 -9.58
C PHE A 51 5.96 -4.88 -9.71
N GLY A 52 6.03 -6.10 -10.23
CA GLY A 52 7.22 -6.91 -10.28
C GLY A 52 7.39 -7.75 -9.01
N ARG A 53 7.51 -9.07 -9.18
CA ARG A 53 7.52 -10.05 -8.09
C ARG A 53 8.55 -9.75 -7.00
N TYR A 54 9.79 -9.42 -7.38
CA TYR A 54 10.85 -9.15 -6.41
C TYR A 54 10.56 -7.95 -5.50
N LEU A 55 10.07 -6.85 -6.08
CA LEU A 55 9.78 -5.63 -5.33
C LEU A 55 8.56 -5.83 -4.44
N PHE A 56 7.52 -6.49 -4.95
CA PHE A 56 6.28 -6.72 -4.21
C PHE A 56 6.49 -7.64 -3.00
N TYR A 57 7.02 -8.85 -3.21
CA TYR A 57 7.23 -9.80 -2.12
C TYR A 57 8.30 -9.34 -1.13
N GLY A 58 9.38 -8.73 -1.61
CA GLY A 58 10.43 -8.18 -0.75
C GLY A 58 9.88 -7.12 0.23
N SER A 59 9.01 -6.24 -0.27
CA SER A 59 8.35 -5.21 0.55
C SER A 59 7.42 -5.83 1.59
N LEU A 60 6.57 -6.77 1.20
CA LEU A 60 5.59 -7.39 2.12
C LEU A 60 6.25 -8.21 3.23
N TYR A 61 7.28 -9.01 2.91
CA TYR A 61 8.00 -9.76 3.93
C TYR A 61 8.77 -8.85 4.90
N THR A 62 9.28 -7.72 4.41
CA THR A 62 9.94 -6.72 5.25
C THR A 62 8.95 -6.08 6.21
N ILE A 63 7.78 -5.63 5.74
CA ILE A 63 6.73 -5.05 6.61
C ILE A 63 6.23 -6.08 7.62
N LEU A 64 6.03 -7.34 7.20
CA LEU A 64 5.63 -8.42 8.10
C LEU A 64 6.66 -8.63 9.22
N GLY A 65 7.95 -8.74 8.86
CA GLY A 65 9.04 -8.91 9.81
C GLY A 65 9.17 -7.74 10.79
N CYS A 66 9.11 -6.50 10.28
CA CYS A 66 9.11 -5.29 11.11
C CYS A 66 7.90 -5.23 12.04
N GLY A 67 6.71 -5.63 11.59
CA GLY A 67 5.50 -5.69 12.40
C GLY A 67 5.63 -6.68 13.56
N ILE A 68 6.12 -7.90 13.29
CA ILE A 68 6.34 -8.92 14.32
C ILE A 68 7.38 -8.42 15.33
N PHE A 69 8.48 -7.86 14.85
CA PHE A 69 9.52 -7.29 15.73
C PHE A 69 8.96 -6.16 16.61
N THR A 70 8.12 -5.29 16.05
CA THR A 70 7.45 -4.20 16.79
C THR A 70 6.55 -4.74 17.90
N VAL A 71 5.78 -5.81 17.62
CA VAL A 71 4.95 -6.50 18.63
C VAL A 71 5.80 -7.06 19.76
N LEU A 72 6.91 -7.75 19.44
CA LEU A 72 7.81 -8.33 20.44
C LEU A 72 8.43 -7.25 21.34
N ILE A 73 8.95 -6.17 20.76
CA ILE A 73 9.51 -5.04 21.54
C ILE A 73 8.43 -4.38 22.39
N GLY A 74 7.21 -4.23 21.87
CA GLY A 74 6.08 -3.69 22.63
C GLY A 74 5.72 -4.53 23.86
N PHE A 75 5.70 -5.88 23.74
CA PHE A 75 5.46 -6.77 24.86
C PHE A 75 6.59 -6.74 25.91
N VAL A 76 7.85 -6.71 25.46
CA VAL A 76 8.99 -6.56 26.37
C VAL A 76 8.92 -5.21 27.10
N GLY A 77 8.51 -4.14 26.42
CA GLY A 77 8.28 -2.84 27.03
C GLY A 77 7.15 -2.85 28.07
N PHE A 78 6.03 -3.50 27.80
CA PHE A 78 4.95 -3.67 28.78
C PHE A 78 5.41 -4.44 30.03
N TYR A 79 6.23 -5.48 29.83
CA TYR A 79 6.85 -6.23 30.91
C TYR A 79 7.82 -5.35 31.72
N GLU A 80 8.65 -4.52 31.07
CA GLU A 80 9.57 -3.59 31.74
C GLU A 80 8.83 -2.62 32.67
N PHE A 81 7.76 -1.97 32.17
CA PHE A 81 7.08 -0.95 32.95
C PHE A 81 6.35 -1.57 34.16
N THR A 82 6.03 -2.85 34.09
CA THR A 82 5.46 -3.65 35.19
C THR A 82 6.52 -4.20 36.14
N HIS A 83 7.65 -4.69 35.62
CA HIS A 83 8.72 -5.33 36.35
C HIS A 83 10.07 -4.65 36.07
N GLU A 84 10.64 -4.04 37.11
CA GLU A 84 11.91 -3.31 37.00
C GLU A 84 13.11 -4.26 36.88
N ASN A 85 13.41 -4.69 35.65
CA ASN A 85 14.63 -5.41 35.31
C ASN A 85 15.49 -4.58 34.36
N ARG A 86 16.77 -4.40 34.70
CA ARG A 86 17.71 -3.63 33.86
C ARG A 86 17.92 -4.23 32.49
N PHE A 87 17.93 -5.55 32.41
CA PHE A 87 18.13 -6.23 31.13
C PHE A 87 16.98 -5.92 30.16
N THR A 88 15.73 -5.99 30.62
CA THR A 88 14.55 -5.69 29.81
C THR A 88 14.45 -4.20 29.47
N ALA A 89 14.89 -3.32 30.37
CA ALA A 89 14.99 -1.88 30.08
C ALA A 89 16.00 -1.58 28.96
N ILE A 90 17.20 -2.17 29.03
CA ILE A 90 18.22 -2.02 27.97
C ILE A 90 17.73 -2.61 26.65
N LEU A 91 17.15 -3.81 26.68
CA LEU A 91 16.61 -4.47 25.50
C LEU A 91 15.52 -3.63 24.83
N THR A 92 14.60 -3.08 25.62
CA THR A 92 13.52 -2.19 25.11
C THR A 92 14.10 -0.90 24.55
N ALA A 93 15.10 -0.29 25.21
CA ALA A 93 15.75 0.94 24.75
C ALA A 93 16.47 0.75 23.39
N VAL A 94 17.19 -0.37 23.23
CA VAL A 94 17.86 -0.72 21.96
C VAL A 94 16.83 -1.05 20.89
N GLY A 95 15.77 -1.79 21.24
CA GLY A 95 14.67 -2.12 20.33
C GLY A 95 13.95 -0.89 19.80
N ILE A 96 13.56 0.04 20.67
CA ILE A 96 12.92 1.29 20.27
C ILE A 96 13.87 2.15 19.41
N SER A 97 15.15 2.23 19.77
CA SER A 97 16.15 2.94 18.95
C SER A 97 16.25 2.36 17.54
N CYS A 98 16.26 1.03 17.42
CA CYS A 98 16.25 0.34 16.12
C CYS A 98 14.98 0.67 15.33
N LEU A 99 13.80 0.64 15.97
CA LEU A 99 12.53 1.00 15.34
C LEU A 99 12.52 2.44 14.82
N VAL A 100 13.05 3.39 15.59
CA VAL A 100 13.18 4.79 15.15
C VAL A 100 14.01 4.89 13.87
N LEU A 101 15.17 4.21 13.82
CA LEU A 101 16.03 4.22 12.64
C LEU A 101 15.34 3.60 11.42
N VAL A 102 14.70 2.44 11.60
CA VAL A 102 14.00 1.76 10.51
C VAL A 102 12.84 2.61 9.98
N VAL A 103 11.97 3.14 10.85
CA VAL A 103 10.83 3.98 10.44
C VAL A 103 11.31 5.24 9.73
N PHE A 104 12.40 5.85 10.20
CA PHE A 104 12.97 7.03 9.56
C PHE A 104 13.51 6.74 8.16
N ILE A 105 14.29 5.66 8.01
CA ILE A 105 14.83 5.22 6.71
C ILE A 105 13.70 4.90 5.74
N VAL A 106 12.69 4.13 6.19
CA VAL A 106 11.51 3.79 5.38
C VAL A 106 10.75 5.05 4.96
N GLY A 107 10.59 6.02 5.87
CA GLY A 107 9.97 7.31 5.55
C GLY A 107 10.67 8.01 4.39
N ILE A 108 12.01 8.11 4.43
CA ILE A 108 12.80 8.72 3.35
C ILE A 108 12.64 7.95 2.04
N ILE A 109 12.70 6.61 2.09
CA ILE A 109 12.52 5.76 0.91
C ILE A 109 11.14 6.01 0.29
N LEU A 110 10.06 5.97 1.08
CA LEU A 110 8.69 6.18 0.60
C LEU A 110 8.49 7.58 -0.01
N PHE A 111 9.13 8.59 0.56
CA PHE A 111 9.09 9.95 0.01
C PHE A 111 9.77 10.06 -1.37
N GLN A 112 10.90 9.36 -1.54
CA GLN A 112 11.70 9.42 -2.75
C GLN A 112 11.24 8.42 -3.83
N PHE A 113 10.59 7.31 -3.43
CA PHE A 113 10.23 6.19 -4.29
C PHE A 113 9.51 6.60 -5.59
N PRO A 114 8.46 7.45 -5.58
CA PRO A 114 7.73 7.81 -6.80
C PRO A 114 8.54 8.67 -7.77
N ARG A 115 9.68 9.23 -7.35
CA ARG A 115 10.60 10.01 -8.20
C ARG A 115 11.63 9.10 -8.85
N THR A 116 12.21 8.19 -8.07
CA THR A 116 13.29 7.31 -8.52
C THR A 116 12.79 6.10 -9.33
N MET A 117 11.61 5.56 -9.02
CA MET A 117 11.15 4.28 -9.60
C MET A 117 10.30 4.41 -10.87
N ARG A 118 10.10 5.63 -11.38
CA ARG A 118 9.23 5.88 -12.55
C ARG A 118 9.61 5.04 -13.77
N THR A 119 10.90 4.98 -14.09
CA THR A 119 11.41 4.22 -15.24
C THR A 119 11.20 2.72 -15.06
N ASN A 120 11.49 2.20 -13.87
CA ASN A 120 11.33 0.77 -13.56
C ASN A 120 9.87 0.33 -13.63
N VAL A 121 8.95 1.13 -13.07
CA VAL A 121 7.50 0.85 -13.13
C VAL A 121 7.01 0.90 -14.57
N LEU A 122 7.41 1.91 -15.35
CA LEU A 122 7.06 2.01 -16.76
C LEU A 122 7.55 0.80 -17.56
N ASN A 123 8.79 0.37 -17.35
CA ASN A 123 9.36 -0.79 -18.02
C ASN A 123 8.63 -2.08 -17.65
N ALA A 124 8.27 -2.27 -16.38
CA ALA A 124 7.50 -3.42 -15.91
C ALA A 124 6.09 -3.46 -16.54
N MET A 125 5.40 -2.32 -16.61
CA MET A 125 4.11 -2.19 -17.29
C MET A 125 4.22 -2.48 -18.78
N THR A 126 5.24 -1.93 -19.45
CA THR A 126 5.46 -2.13 -20.89
C THR A 126 5.73 -3.59 -21.22
N LYS A 127 6.44 -4.31 -20.35
CA LYS A 127 6.74 -5.74 -20.51
C LYS A 127 5.53 -6.63 -20.22
N SER A 128 4.67 -6.25 -19.27
CA SER A 128 3.56 -7.11 -18.82
C SER A 128 2.26 -6.93 -19.61
N LEU A 129 2.02 -5.77 -20.24
CA LEU A 129 0.78 -5.53 -20.98
C LEU A 129 0.56 -6.52 -22.15
N PRO A 130 1.57 -6.88 -22.99
CA PRO A 130 1.37 -7.83 -24.09
C PRO A 130 0.79 -9.19 -23.66
N ASP A 131 1.14 -9.66 -22.46
CA ASP A 131 0.68 -10.95 -21.91
C ASP A 131 -0.74 -10.89 -21.33
N TYR A 132 -1.37 -9.71 -21.35
CA TYR A 132 -2.78 -9.53 -20.96
C TYR A 132 -3.68 -10.41 -21.83
N GLY A 133 -4.54 -11.21 -21.20
CA GLY A 133 -5.39 -12.22 -21.84
C GLY A 133 -4.75 -13.60 -22.04
N GLN A 134 -3.43 -13.74 -21.86
CA GLN A 134 -2.75 -15.04 -21.93
C GLN A 134 -2.73 -15.73 -20.57
N ASN A 135 -2.31 -14.99 -19.54
CA ASN A 135 -2.13 -15.47 -18.18
C ASN A 135 -3.16 -14.85 -17.24
N SER A 136 -3.88 -15.68 -16.47
CA SER A 136 -4.90 -15.21 -15.52
C SER A 136 -4.35 -14.21 -14.49
N PRO A 137 -3.15 -14.40 -13.89
CA PRO A 137 -2.61 -13.44 -12.91
C PRO A 137 -2.31 -12.06 -13.49
N VAL A 138 -1.71 -11.99 -14.68
CA VAL A 138 -1.40 -10.72 -15.38
C VAL A 138 -2.68 -9.98 -15.71
N THR A 139 -3.66 -10.70 -16.28
CA THR A 139 -4.97 -10.14 -16.64
C THR A 139 -5.68 -9.56 -15.41
N LYS A 140 -5.77 -10.34 -14.32
CA LYS A 140 -6.40 -9.90 -13.06
C LYS A 140 -5.71 -8.67 -12.44
N ALA A 141 -4.39 -8.61 -12.52
CA ALA A 141 -3.63 -7.50 -11.98
C ALA A 141 -3.85 -6.20 -12.79
N TRP A 142 -3.89 -6.30 -14.12
CA TRP A 142 -4.25 -5.18 -15.00
C TRP A 142 -5.71 -4.73 -14.79
N ASP A 143 -6.65 -5.67 -14.76
CA ASP A 143 -8.09 -5.37 -14.56
C ASP A 143 -8.32 -4.63 -13.25
N ASN A 144 -7.69 -5.10 -12.16
CA ASN A 144 -7.81 -4.46 -10.87
C ASN A 144 -7.16 -3.08 -10.88
N MET A 145 -5.96 -2.94 -11.45
CA MET A 145 -5.30 -1.63 -11.54
C MET A 145 -6.14 -0.62 -12.33
N GLN A 146 -6.70 -1.03 -13.47
CA GLN A 146 -7.52 -0.18 -14.34
C GLN A 146 -8.81 0.24 -13.65
N SER A 147 -9.48 -0.70 -12.99
CA SER A 147 -10.72 -0.44 -12.25
C SER A 147 -10.47 0.43 -11.01
N PHE A 148 -9.40 0.17 -10.27
CA PHE A 148 -9.04 0.89 -9.04
C PHE A 148 -8.56 2.31 -9.32
N LEU A 149 -7.61 2.47 -10.26
CA LEU A 149 -7.05 3.77 -10.62
C LEU A 149 -7.91 4.53 -11.63
N ARG A 150 -8.96 3.92 -12.17
CA ARG A 150 -9.86 4.52 -13.19
C ARG A 150 -9.06 5.03 -14.39
N CYS A 151 -8.26 4.12 -14.94
CA CYS A 151 -7.31 4.39 -16.00
C CYS A 151 -7.42 3.32 -17.10
N CYS A 152 -6.88 3.61 -18.27
CA CYS A 152 -6.77 2.66 -19.36
C CYS A 152 -5.41 2.78 -20.04
N ALA A 153 -4.86 1.64 -20.47
CA ALA A 153 -3.54 1.51 -21.08
C ALA A 153 -2.39 2.03 -20.19
N ILE A 154 -1.16 1.99 -20.72
CA ILE A 154 0.02 2.44 -19.98
C ILE A 154 0.01 3.96 -19.89
N ARG A 155 -0.07 4.64 -21.03
CA ARG A 155 -0.01 6.10 -21.14
C ARG A 155 -1.36 6.70 -21.50
N ASN A 156 -1.50 8.01 -21.26
CA ASN A 156 -2.67 8.77 -21.70
C ASN A 156 -2.90 8.54 -23.20
N LEU A 157 -4.15 8.31 -23.59
CA LEU A 157 -4.53 8.01 -24.99
C LEU A 157 -3.83 6.77 -25.59
N GLY A 158 -3.23 5.90 -24.76
CA GLY A 158 -2.45 4.74 -25.20
C GLY A 158 -3.26 3.46 -25.46
N TRP A 159 -4.58 3.56 -25.64
CA TRP A 159 -5.47 2.40 -25.83
C TRP A 159 -5.04 1.48 -26.99
N GLU A 160 -4.30 2.01 -27.97
CA GLU A 160 -3.76 1.21 -29.08
C GLU A 160 -2.77 0.13 -28.62
N ASP A 161 -2.18 0.27 -27.43
CA ASP A 161 -1.31 -0.73 -26.84
C ASP A 161 -2.02 -2.10 -26.71
N TYR A 162 -3.36 -2.11 -26.58
CA TYR A 162 -4.14 -3.35 -26.55
C TYR A 162 -4.07 -4.15 -27.82
N LYS A 163 -3.88 -3.52 -28.99
CA LYS A 163 -3.77 -4.23 -30.29
C LYS A 163 -2.63 -5.28 -30.29
N LYS A 164 -1.65 -5.11 -29.41
CA LYS A 164 -0.48 -6.00 -29.27
C LYS A 164 -0.69 -7.12 -28.22
N THR A 165 -1.80 -7.10 -27.49
CA THR A 165 -2.06 -8.03 -26.39
C THR A 165 -2.66 -9.34 -26.88
N GLU A 166 -2.44 -10.42 -26.15
CA GLU A 166 -3.06 -11.72 -26.43
C GLU A 166 -4.59 -11.67 -26.30
N TRP A 167 -5.11 -10.91 -25.33
CA TRP A 167 -6.54 -10.64 -25.17
C TRP A 167 -7.16 -10.11 -26.46
N PHE A 168 -6.53 -9.11 -27.08
CA PHE A 168 -7.06 -8.47 -28.27
C PHE A 168 -7.09 -9.44 -29.46
N LYS A 169 -6.04 -10.26 -29.62
CA LYS A 169 -5.98 -11.29 -30.66
C LYS A 169 -7.11 -12.31 -30.48
N GLN A 170 -7.28 -12.83 -29.28
CA GLN A 170 -8.30 -13.84 -28.97
C GLN A 170 -9.73 -13.28 -29.10
N THR A 171 -9.96 -12.09 -28.56
CA THR A 171 -11.29 -11.45 -28.53
C THR A 171 -11.77 -11.06 -29.92
N ASN A 172 -10.84 -10.65 -30.80
CA ASN A 172 -11.17 -10.24 -32.17
C ASN A 172 -10.80 -11.31 -33.21
N THR A 173 -10.56 -12.56 -32.81
CA THR A 173 -10.18 -13.64 -33.74
C THR A 173 -11.23 -13.85 -34.82
N ASP A 174 -12.52 -13.78 -34.47
CA ASP A 174 -13.63 -14.00 -35.41
C ASP A 174 -13.92 -12.79 -36.31
N VAL A 175 -13.33 -11.62 -36.00
CA VAL A 175 -13.41 -10.39 -36.81
C VAL A 175 -12.28 -10.34 -37.86
N HIS A 176 -11.27 -11.20 -37.74
CA HIS A 176 -10.29 -11.42 -38.79
C HIS A 176 -10.92 -12.23 -39.93
N ASP A 177 -11.21 -11.57 -41.05
CA ASP A 177 -11.56 -12.28 -42.27
C ASP A 177 -10.39 -13.20 -42.69
N LYS A 178 -10.70 -14.47 -42.98
CA LYS A 178 -9.69 -15.47 -43.35
C LYS A 178 -9.01 -15.15 -44.69
N ASP A 179 -9.64 -14.30 -45.52
CA ASP A 179 -9.15 -13.90 -46.84
C ASP A 179 -8.59 -12.47 -46.91
N SER A 180 -8.85 -11.62 -45.93
CA SER A 180 -8.29 -10.26 -45.90
C SER A 180 -7.90 -9.86 -44.49
N SER A 181 -6.61 -9.58 -44.29
CA SER A 181 -5.96 -9.27 -43.00
C SER A 181 -6.40 -7.94 -42.36
N ILE A 182 -7.59 -7.44 -42.69
CA ILE A 182 -8.11 -6.13 -42.27
C ILE A 182 -9.18 -6.35 -41.19
N LEU A 183 -8.85 -5.98 -39.95
CA LEU A 183 -9.85 -5.82 -38.88
C LEU A 183 -10.73 -4.62 -39.21
N PHE A 184 -11.99 -4.87 -39.58
CA PHE A 184 -12.97 -3.79 -39.75
C PHE A 184 -13.39 -3.29 -38.37
N VAL A 185 -12.88 -2.12 -37.96
CA VAL A 185 -13.26 -1.41 -36.72
C VAL A 185 -14.78 -1.14 -36.66
N THR A 186 -15.44 -1.11 -37.82
CA THR A 186 -16.89 -0.95 -37.96
C THR A 186 -17.69 -2.23 -37.67
N ASN A 187 -17.04 -3.38 -37.45
CA ASN A 187 -17.73 -4.61 -37.10
C ASN A 187 -18.33 -4.50 -35.68
N PRO A 188 -19.62 -4.79 -35.47
CA PRO A 188 -20.26 -4.70 -34.15
C PRO A 188 -19.66 -5.65 -33.10
N PHE A 189 -18.88 -6.66 -33.51
CA PHE A 189 -18.17 -7.57 -32.62
C PHE A 189 -16.72 -7.13 -32.33
N TYR A 190 -16.24 -6.05 -32.94
CA TYR A 190 -14.90 -5.52 -32.69
C TYR A 190 -14.82 -4.88 -31.30
N GLN A 191 -13.92 -5.40 -30.46
CA GLN A 191 -13.66 -4.86 -29.13
C GLN A 191 -12.33 -4.12 -29.09
N SER A 192 -12.41 -2.82 -28.82
CA SER A 192 -11.24 -1.93 -28.79
C SER A 192 -10.40 -2.09 -27.52
N VAL A 193 -11.06 -2.35 -26.38
CA VAL A 193 -10.46 -2.34 -25.03
C VAL A 193 -11.20 -3.31 -24.10
N PRO A 194 -10.54 -3.79 -23.03
CA PRO A 194 -11.19 -4.63 -22.03
C PRO A 194 -12.20 -3.85 -21.18
N VAL A 195 -13.15 -4.58 -20.57
CA VAL A 195 -14.23 -4.00 -19.73
C VAL A 195 -13.71 -3.22 -18.52
N SER A 196 -12.52 -3.55 -18.02
CA SER A 196 -11.83 -2.86 -16.93
C SER A 196 -11.41 -1.43 -17.27
N CYS A 197 -11.31 -1.09 -18.57
CA CYS A 197 -11.09 0.28 -19.03
C CYS A 197 -12.38 1.13 -19.07
N CYS A 198 -13.54 0.51 -18.90
CA CYS A 198 -14.82 1.20 -19.04
C CYS A 198 -15.19 1.98 -17.78
N VAL A 199 -15.79 3.15 -17.99
CA VAL A 199 -16.22 4.04 -16.93
C VAL A 199 -17.34 3.40 -16.13
N THR A 200 -17.09 3.19 -14.84
CA THR A 200 -18.11 2.82 -13.86
C THR A 200 -18.77 4.05 -13.24
N LEU A 201 -20.05 3.92 -12.90
CA LEU A 201 -20.77 4.96 -12.17
C LEU A 201 -20.22 5.08 -10.76
N ILE A 202 -20.25 6.29 -10.22
CA ILE A 202 -19.81 6.57 -8.86
C ILE A 202 -21.03 6.54 -7.95
N ASP A 203 -20.91 5.83 -6.84
CA ASP A 203 -21.91 5.91 -5.77
C ASP A 203 -21.87 7.31 -5.16
N SER A 204 -22.99 8.04 -5.24
CA SER A 204 -23.11 9.40 -4.74
C SER A 204 -22.95 9.51 -3.21
N ILE A 205 -23.16 8.43 -2.47
CA ILE A 205 -23.08 8.41 -1.01
C ILE A 205 -21.63 8.18 -0.57
N THR A 206 -20.98 7.17 -1.17
CA THR A 206 -19.67 6.71 -0.70
C THR A 206 -18.50 7.27 -1.53
N GLY A 207 -18.77 7.78 -2.73
CA GLY A 207 -17.75 8.27 -3.67
C GLY A 207 -16.95 7.15 -4.37
N TYR A 208 -17.26 5.87 -4.07
CA TYR A 208 -16.57 4.72 -4.63
C TYR A 208 -17.15 4.28 -5.98
N PRO A 209 -16.35 3.62 -6.84
CA PRO A 209 -16.86 3.08 -8.10
C PRO A 209 -17.84 1.93 -7.83
N THR A 210 -18.93 1.92 -8.57
CA THR A 210 -19.91 0.82 -8.58
C THR A 210 -19.52 -0.25 -9.60
N THR A 211 -20.21 -1.38 -9.59
CA THR A 211 -20.10 -2.40 -10.65
C THR A 211 -20.90 -2.05 -11.90
N GLN A 212 -21.64 -0.94 -11.88
CA GLN A 212 -22.48 -0.51 -13.00
C GLN A 212 -21.67 0.37 -13.95
N TYR A 213 -21.55 -0.07 -15.20
CA TYR A 213 -20.93 0.71 -16.25
C TYR A 213 -21.85 1.85 -16.70
N ARG A 214 -21.26 2.99 -17.06
CA ARG A 214 -21.98 4.10 -17.71
C ARG A 214 -22.62 3.62 -19.01
N ASP A 215 -21.82 3.01 -19.87
CA ASP A 215 -22.25 2.37 -21.11
C ASP A 215 -21.14 1.42 -21.59
N GLN A 216 -21.27 0.14 -21.24
CA GLN A 216 -20.25 -0.86 -21.58
C GLN A 216 -20.16 -1.11 -23.08
N GLN A 217 -21.31 -1.12 -23.77
CA GLN A 217 -21.34 -1.39 -25.21
C GLN A 217 -20.62 -0.28 -25.97
N ARG A 218 -20.93 0.98 -25.67
CA ARG A 218 -20.28 2.18 -26.20
C ARG A 218 -18.80 2.23 -25.84
N CYS A 219 -18.42 1.80 -24.63
CA CYS A 219 -17.02 1.72 -24.23
C CYS A 219 -16.19 0.82 -25.17
N GLN A 220 -16.67 -0.39 -25.47
CA GLN A 220 -15.88 -1.40 -26.18
C GLN A 220 -16.04 -1.36 -27.71
N HIS A 221 -17.23 -0.97 -28.21
CA HIS A 221 -17.63 -1.07 -29.62
C HIS A 221 -17.85 0.30 -30.28
N TRP A 222 -17.19 1.34 -29.80
CA TRP A 222 -17.35 2.67 -30.37
C TRP A 222 -16.90 2.72 -31.84
N GLU A 223 -17.79 3.13 -32.75
CA GLU A 223 -17.55 3.10 -34.21
C GLU A 223 -16.35 3.95 -34.66
N TYR A 224 -16.13 5.09 -34.00
CA TYR A 224 -14.97 5.96 -34.26
C TYR A 224 -13.70 5.55 -33.48
N GLY A 225 -13.74 4.40 -32.80
CA GLY A 225 -12.73 3.95 -31.84
C GLY A 225 -12.60 4.87 -30.61
N PRO A 226 -11.69 4.55 -29.68
CA PRO A 226 -11.25 5.53 -28.69
C PRO A 226 -10.57 6.71 -29.41
N PRO A 227 -10.92 7.98 -29.12
CA PRO A 227 -10.39 9.11 -29.86
C PRO A 227 -8.86 9.17 -29.77
N LEU A 228 -8.22 9.25 -30.93
CA LEU A 228 -6.78 9.55 -31.09
C LEU A 228 -6.47 11.04 -30.89
N TYR A 229 -7.47 11.90 -31.07
CA TYR A 229 -7.31 13.35 -31.11
C TYR A 229 -7.98 14.02 -29.90
N THR A 230 -7.53 15.23 -29.58
CA THR A 230 -8.14 16.08 -28.53
C THR A 230 -9.45 16.75 -28.96
N SER A 231 -9.85 16.58 -30.23
CA SER A 231 -11.06 17.14 -30.83
C SER A 231 -11.79 16.10 -31.66
N GLY A 232 -13.12 16.21 -31.73
CA GLY A 232 -14.01 15.26 -32.42
C GLY A 232 -14.93 14.48 -31.47
N PRO A 233 -15.62 13.44 -31.97
CA PRO A 233 -16.46 12.57 -31.14
C PRO A 233 -15.61 11.81 -30.12
N HIS A 234 -15.95 11.94 -28.82
CA HIS A 234 -15.24 11.24 -27.74
C HIS A 234 -16.10 10.15 -27.13
N ASN A 235 -15.47 9.01 -26.84
CA ASN A 235 -16.05 7.95 -26.05
C ASN A 235 -16.05 8.31 -24.55
N ASP A 236 -17.15 8.86 -24.04
CA ASP A 236 -17.31 9.25 -22.63
C ASP A 236 -17.52 8.06 -21.68
N ALA A 237 -17.62 6.84 -22.23
CA ALA A 237 -17.67 5.60 -21.45
C ALA A 237 -16.29 4.95 -21.25
N LEU A 238 -15.20 5.62 -21.63
CA LEU A 238 -13.82 5.13 -21.55
C LEU A 238 -12.92 6.00 -20.65
N TYR A 239 -12.03 5.37 -19.88
CA TYR A 239 -10.97 6.11 -19.18
C TYR A 239 -9.84 6.53 -20.13
N TYR A 240 -9.56 7.83 -20.25
CA TYR A 240 -8.49 8.37 -21.12
C TYR A 240 -7.12 8.49 -20.47
N ARG A 241 -7.06 8.50 -19.13
CA ARG A 241 -5.81 8.61 -18.40
C ARG A 241 -5.07 7.27 -18.43
N GLY A 242 -3.77 7.32 -18.68
CA GLY A 242 -2.88 6.18 -18.60
C GLY A 242 -2.71 5.70 -17.17
N CYS A 243 -2.62 4.38 -16.98
CA CYS A 243 -2.42 3.80 -15.66
C CYS A 243 -1.06 4.15 -15.07
N PHE A 244 -0.01 4.27 -15.88
CA PHE A 244 1.30 4.75 -15.42
C PHE A 244 1.21 6.18 -14.89
N ASN A 245 0.62 7.08 -15.67
CA ASN A 245 0.45 8.49 -15.30
C ASN A 245 -0.35 8.62 -14.00
N THR A 246 -1.48 7.93 -13.92
CA THR A 246 -2.38 7.98 -12.77
C THR A 246 -1.75 7.37 -11.52
N LEU A 247 -1.03 6.25 -11.66
CA LEU A 247 -0.30 5.63 -10.56
C LEU A 247 0.79 6.56 -10.01
N VAL A 248 1.56 7.21 -10.89
CA VAL A 248 2.60 8.16 -10.47
C VAL A 248 1.99 9.36 -9.75
N ASP A 249 0.90 9.93 -10.26
CA ASP A 249 0.19 11.03 -9.61
C ASP A 249 -0.34 10.60 -8.22
N TYR A 250 -0.96 9.42 -8.16
CA TYR A 250 -1.46 8.82 -6.91
C TYR A 250 -0.34 8.62 -5.89
N MET A 251 0.78 8.03 -6.30
CA MET A 251 1.93 7.80 -5.43
C MET A 251 2.56 9.11 -4.95
N MET A 252 2.64 10.14 -5.80
CA MET A 252 3.17 11.46 -5.42
C MET A 252 2.26 12.20 -4.44
N LEU A 253 0.94 12.02 -4.56
CA LEU A 253 -0.04 12.58 -3.65
C LEU A 253 0.08 11.91 -2.26
N HIS A 254 0.09 10.58 -2.23
CA HIS A 254 0.08 9.83 -0.98
C HIS A 254 1.45 9.73 -0.30
N SER A 255 2.57 9.83 -1.02
CA SER A 255 3.91 9.75 -0.42
C SER A 255 4.17 10.84 0.62
N LYS A 256 3.61 12.05 0.43
CA LYS A 256 3.69 13.13 1.41
C LYS A 256 2.97 12.76 2.71
N HIS A 257 1.74 12.25 2.61
CA HIS A 257 0.97 11.82 3.77
C HIS A 257 1.66 10.65 4.51
N LEU A 258 2.16 9.66 3.77
CA LEU A 258 2.91 8.55 4.35
C LEU A 258 4.17 9.02 5.07
N PHE A 259 4.93 9.95 4.48
CA PHE A 259 6.11 10.53 5.11
C PHE A 259 5.77 11.27 6.41
N THR A 260 4.70 12.06 6.42
CA THR A 260 4.21 12.73 7.63
C THR A 260 3.83 11.73 8.73
N ILE A 261 3.15 10.63 8.37
CA ILE A 261 2.82 9.55 9.32
C ILE A 261 4.10 8.93 9.89
N CYS A 262 5.11 8.64 9.06
CA CYS A 262 6.40 8.12 9.53
C CYS A 262 7.10 9.07 10.51
N LEU A 263 7.09 10.38 10.25
CA LEU A 263 7.66 11.37 11.18
C LEU A 263 6.91 11.42 12.51
N ALA A 264 5.58 11.36 12.48
CA ALA A 264 4.75 11.31 13.68
C ALA A 264 5.02 10.04 14.51
N LEU A 265 5.18 8.89 13.85
CA LEU A 265 5.56 7.62 14.49
C LEU A 265 6.96 7.70 15.11
N CYS A 266 7.95 8.28 14.41
CA CYS A 266 9.28 8.51 14.97
C CYS A 266 9.21 9.39 16.22
N PHE A 267 8.45 10.48 16.19
CA PHE A 267 8.27 11.35 17.35
C PHE A 267 7.65 10.59 18.54
N PHE A 268 6.63 9.77 18.29
CA PHE A 268 5.99 8.93 19.30
C PHE A 268 6.98 7.90 19.92
N LEU A 269 7.79 7.24 19.09
CA LEU A 269 8.81 6.31 19.55
C LEU A 269 9.90 7.02 20.38
N VAL A 270 10.31 8.23 19.97
CA VAL A 270 11.29 9.05 20.73
C VAL A 270 10.72 9.46 22.09
N ILE A 271 9.45 9.85 22.17
CA ILE A 271 8.79 10.12 23.46
C ILE A 271 8.85 8.88 24.36
N THR A 272 8.49 7.71 23.80
CA THR A 272 8.50 6.44 24.55
C THR A 272 9.91 6.12 25.06
N PHE A 273 10.93 6.34 24.23
CA PHE A 273 12.34 6.19 24.60
C PHE A 273 12.74 7.13 25.75
N VAL A 274 12.39 8.41 25.66
CA VAL A 274 12.69 9.41 26.70
C VAL A 274 12.02 9.05 28.03
N VAL A 275 10.76 8.62 28.01
CA VAL A 275 10.03 8.19 29.20
C VAL A 275 10.72 6.99 29.86
N LEU A 276 11.16 6.01 29.06
CA LEU A 276 11.88 4.84 29.56
C LEU A 276 13.23 5.23 30.19
N ILE A 277 14.01 6.09 29.52
CA ILE A 277 15.33 6.52 30.00
C ILE A 277 15.22 7.33 31.30
N THR A 278 14.38 8.36 31.30
CA THR A 278 14.21 9.26 32.44
C THR A 278 13.51 8.59 33.63
N GLY A 279 12.54 7.72 33.36
CA GLY A 279 11.73 7.06 34.37
C GLY A 279 12.43 5.91 35.10
N LYS A 280 13.34 5.20 34.41
CA LYS A 280 13.85 3.89 34.84
C LYS A 280 15.37 3.76 34.78
N LEU A 281 16.02 4.16 33.69
CA LEU A 281 17.48 3.95 33.52
C LEU A 281 18.35 4.99 34.23
N ILE A 282 17.89 6.24 34.35
CA ILE A 282 18.64 7.31 35.05
C ILE A 282 18.49 7.24 36.58
N LYS A 283 17.51 6.48 37.10
CA LYS A 283 17.34 6.37 38.56
C LYS A 283 18.54 5.65 39.19
N PRO A 284 19.19 6.26 40.20
CA PRO A 284 20.30 5.62 40.89
C PRO A 284 19.83 4.33 41.54
N VAL A 285 20.68 3.30 41.43
CA VAL A 285 20.51 2.01 42.10
C VAL A 285 20.22 2.28 43.58
N ARG A 286 18.97 2.16 44.03
CA ARG A 286 18.71 2.07 45.47
C ARG A 286 19.35 0.77 45.92
N ARG A 287 20.59 0.84 46.40
CA ARG A 287 21.25 -0.26 47.13
C ARG A 287 20.23 -0.71 48.17
N ARG A 288 19.75 -1.95 48.05
CA ARG A 288 18.97 -2.59 49.12
C ARG A 288 19.74 -2.35 50.41
N LYS A 289 19.19 -1.54 51.32
CA LYS A 289 19.61 -1.55 52.73
C LYS A 289 19.46 -3.01 53.15
N LYS A 290 20.57 -3.72 53.34
CA LYS A 290 20.58 -4.99 54.06
C LYS A 290 19.91 -4.68 55.40
N ARG A 291 18.74 -5.25 55.65
CA ARG A 291 18.26 -5.38 57.03
C ARG A 291 19.29 -6.30 57.69
N ILE A 292 20.00 -5.73 58.66
CA ILE A 292 20.78 -6.49 59.64
C ILE A 292 19.79 -7.31 60.46
#